data_AF-A0A920HLH5-F1
#
_entry.id   AF-A0A920HLH5-F1
#
_cell.length_a   1.000
_cell.length_b   1.000
_cell.length_c   1.000
_cell.angle_alpha   90.00
_cell.angle_beta   90.00
_cell.angle_gamma   90.00
#
_symmetry.space_group_name_H-M   'P 1'
#
loop_
_entity.id
_entity.type
_entity.pdbx_description
1 polymer ?
#
loop_
_entity_poly.entity_id
_entity_poly.type
_entity_poly.pdbx_seq_one_letter_code
_entity_poly.pdbx_strand_id
1 'polypeptide(L)' 'MEYSPLHYDSSTNTYLIARDHMGIIPLYMGWDDKNVFYVSSELKSLEGVCDKIELFPPGHYLCSNDMELKSGISQIGPL' A
#
# COMPACT_ATOMS: atom_id res chain seq x y z
N MET A 1 -9.20 -9.89 15.78
CA MET A 1 -8.55 -8.60 15.47
C MET A 1 -8.69 -8.41 13.98
N GLU A 2 -9.45 -7.42 13.57
CA GLU A 2 -9.61 -7.04 12.16
C GLU A 2 -8.40 -6.18 11.79
N TYR A 3 -7.57 -6.65 10.86
CA TYR A 3 -6.44 -5.88 10.35
C TYR A 3 -6.90 -5.18 9.07
N SER A 4 -6.88 -3.84 9.08
CA SER A 4 -7.13 -3.04 7.87
C SER A 4 -5.80 -2.58 7.29
N PRO A 5 -5.48 -2.93 6.02
CA PRO A 5 -4.27 -2.46 5.35
C PRO A 5 -4.35 -0.97 4.97
N LEU A 6 -5.52 -0.35 5.15
CA LEU A 6 -5.83 1.03 4.75
C LEU A 6 -6.37 1.79 5.95
N HIS A 7 -5.78 2.95 6.21
CA HIS A 7 -6.26 3.92 7.19
C HIS A 7 -6.35 5.30 6.55
N TYR A 8 -7.47 5.98 6.71
CA TYR A 8 -7.69 7.33 6.22
C TYR A 8 -8.02 8.25 7.40
N ASP A 9 -7.30 9.36 7.48
CA ASP A 9 -7.53 10.43 8.44
C ASP A 9 -8.17 11.62 7.71
N SER A 10 -9.45 11.85 8.00
CA SER A 10 -10.22 12.95 7.41
C SER A 10 -9.82 14.32 7.94
N SER A 11 -9.19 14.39 9.12
CA SER A 11 -8.76 15.67 9.71
C SER A 11 -7.54 16.24 8.99
N THR A 12 -6.65 15.37 8.53
CA THR A 12 -5.44 15.71 7.79
C THR A 12 -5.57 15.47 6.28
N ASN A 13 -6.67 14.85 5.85
CA ASN A 13 -6.88 14.35 4.48
C ASN A 13 -5.73 13.46 4.00
N THR A 14 -5.23 12.61 4.90
CA THR A 14 -4.11 11.71 4.63
C THR A 14 -4.54 10.27 4.65
N TYR A 15 -3.83 9.43 3.91
CA TYR A 15 -4.01 7.98 3.96
C TYR A 15 -2.68 7.29 4.23
N LEU A 16 -2.77 6.20 5.00
CA LEU A 16 -1.70 5.27 5.30
C LEU A 16 -2.10 3.90 4.76
N ILE A 17 -1.23 3.34 3.93
CA ILE A 17 -1.32 1.98 3.44
C ILE A 17 -0.21 1.20 4.12
N ALA A 18 -0.52 0.09 4.77
CA ALA A 18 0.48 -0.76 5.40
C ALA A 18 0.17 -2.22 5.09
N ARG A 19 1.23 -2.99 4.78
CA ARG A 19 1.12 -4.44 4.61
C ARG A 19 1.90 -5.13 5.71
N ASP A 20 1.25 -6.13 6.32
CA ASP A 20 1.85 -6.93 7.37
C ASP A 20 3.16 -7.60 6.91
N HIS A 21 4.06 -7.89 7.85
CA HIS A 21 5.38 -8.43 7.54
C HIS A 21 5.36 -9.90 7.07
N MET A 22 4.33 -10.68 7.43
CA MET A 22 4.12 -12.04 6.94
C MET A 22 3.41 -12.05 5.58
N GLY A 23 2.73 -10.95 5.22
CA GLY A 23 2.00 -10.80 3.96
C GLY A 23 0.82 -11.75 3.84
N ILE A 24 0.19 -12.10 4.97
CA ILE A 24 -0.91 -13.09 5.05
C ILE A 24 -2.09 -12.66 4.18
N ILE A 25 -2.40 -11.37 4.19
CA ILE A 25 -3.46 -10.81 3.35
C ILE A 25 -2.82 -10.22 2.09
N PRO A 26 -3.29 -10.62 0.88
CA PRO A 26 -2.80 -10.05 -0.36
C PRO A 26 -3.19 -8.58 -0.47
N LEU A 27 -2.26 -7.76 -0.93
CA LEU A 27 -2.47 -6.36 -1.24
C LEU A 27 -1.74 -6.04 -2.55
N TYR A 28 -2.46 -5.44 -3.49
CA TYR A 28 -1.98 -5.09 -4.81
C TYR A 28 -1.99 -3.58 -4.97
N MET A 29 -1.00 -3.06 -5.68
CA MET A 29 -0.92 -1.66 -6.09
C MET A 29 -0.92 -1.58 -7.61
N GLY A 30 -1.53 -0.53 -8.16
CA GLY A 30 -1.59 -0.34 -9.59
C GLY A 30 -1.63 1.12 -10.03
N TRP A 31 -1.37 1.34 -11.31
CA TRP A 31 -1.40 2.64 -11.95
C TRP A 31 -2.18 2.55 -13.26
N ASP A 32 -3.04 3.54 -13.50
CA ASP A 32 -3.73 3.72 -14.79
C ASP A 32 -2.86 4.51 -15.80
N ASP A 33 -3.43 4.76 -16.98
CA ASP A 33 -2.82 5.53 -18.08
C ASP A 33 -2.46 6.98 -17.69
N LYS A 34 -3.07 7.48 -16.62
CA LYS A 34 -2.87 8.82 -16.06
C LYS A 34 -1.95 8.83 -14.86
N ASN A 35 -1.31 7.71 -14.54
CA ASN A 35 -0.48 7.51 -13.34
C ASN A 35 -1.24 7.75 -12.02
N VAL A 36 -2.55 7.55 -12.00
CA VAL A 36 -3.33 7.53 -10.76
C VAL A 36 -2.99 6.25 -10.01
N PHE A 37 -2.64 6.38 -8.73
CA PHE A 37 -2.28 5.26 -7.88
C PHE A 37 -3.53 4.60 -7.27
N TYR A 38 -3.60 3.28 -7.37
CA TYR A 38 -4.67 2.44 -6.83
C TYR A 38 -4.11 1.38 -5.89
N VAL A 39 -4.89 0.99 -4.88
CA VAL A 39 -4.60 -0.16 -4.03
C VAL A 39 -5.84 -1.00 -3.79
N SER A 40 -5.73 -2.32 -3.79
CA SER A 40 -6.84 -3.24 -3.52
C SER A 40 -6.33 -4.55 -2.93
N SER A 41 -7.14 -5.22 -2.10
CA SER A 41 -6.88 -6.60 -1.65
C SER A 41 -7.18 -7.63 -2.74
N GLU A 42 -7.90 -7.26 -3.78
CA GLU A 42 -8.30 -8.13 -4.88
C GLU A 42 -7.72 -7.66 -6.22
N LEU A 43 -7.00 -8.56 -6.90
CA LEU A 43 -6.42 -8.29 -8.22
C LEU A 43 -7.50 -7.90 -9.25
N LYS A 44 -8.65 -8.56 -9.21
CA LYS A 44 -9.78 -8.34 -10.13
C LYS A 44 -10.32 -6.91 -10.10
N SER A 45 -10.14 -6.19 -9.00
CA SER A 45 -10.57 -4.79 -8.90
C SER A 45 -9.66 -3.84 -9.66
N LEU A 46 -8.42 -4.26 -9.96
CA LEU A 46 -7.43 -3.48 -10.69
C LEU A 46 -7.34 -3.89 -12.16
N GLU A 47 -7.65 -5.15 -12.47
CA GLU A 47 -7.70 -5.65 -13.85
C GLU A 47 -8.72 -4.85 -14.68
N GLY A 48 -8.27 -4.35 -15.84
CA GLY A 48 -9.09 -3.52 -16.73
C GLY A 48 -9.24 -2.05 -16.31
N VAL A 49 -8.67 -1.66 -15.16
CA VAL A 49 -8.58 -0.26 -14.71
C VAL A 49 -7.14 0.24 -14.76
N CYS A 50 -6.20 -0.58 -14.28
CA CYS A 50 -4.77 -0.25 -14.23
C CYS A 50 -4.03 -0.87 -15.42
N ASP A 51 -3.11 -0.10 -16.01
CA ASP A 51 -2.18 -0.57 -17.04
C ASP A 51 -1.02 -1.35 -16.43
N LYS A 52 -0.64 -1.00 -15.19
CA LYS A 52 0.41 -1.66 -14.43
C LYS A 52 -0.12 -2.08 -13.07
N ILE A 53 0.10 -3.35 -12.71
CA ILE A 53 -0.29 -3.90 -11.41
C ILE A 53 0.90 -4.65 -10.82
N GLU A 54 1.17 -4.42 -9.54
CA GLU A 54 2.24 -5.06 -8.77
C GLU A 54 1.73 -5.49 -7.40
N LEU A 55 2.43 -6.45 -6.78
CA LEU A 55 2.19 -6.79 -5.37
C LEU A 55 2.76 -5.67 -4.49
N PHE A 56 1.94 -5.17 -3.56
CA PHE A 56 2.43 -4.27 -2.53
C PHE A 56 3.39 -5.04 -1.61
N PRO A 57 4.66 -4.65 -1.44
CA PRO A 57 5.63 -5.51 -0.76
C PRO A 57 5.31 -5.70 0.73
N PRO A 58 5.57 -6.89 1.30
CA PRO A 58 5.33 -7.15 2.71
C PRO A 58 6.21 -6.26 3.61
N GLY A 59 5.70 -5.89 4.79
CA GLY A 59 6.42 -5.05 5.73
C GLY A 59 6.71 -3.62 5.26
N HIS A 60 6.09 -3.18 4.17
CA HIS A 60 6.17 -1.80 3.70
C HIS A 60 4.93 -1.02 4.08
N TYR A 61 5.08 0.30 4.06
CA TYR A 61 3.97 1.23 4.18
C TYR A 61 4.15 2.39 3.20
N LEU A 62 3.05 3.03 2.84
CA LEU A 62 2.99 4.22 2.01
C LEU A 62 2.11 5.24 2.70
N CYS A 63 2.61 6.47 2.82
CA CYS A 63 1.87 7.59 3.39
C CYS A 63 1.63 8.64 2.30
N SER A 64 0.41 9.15 2.21
CA SER A 64 0.02 10.14 1.18
C SER A 64 0.86 11.41 1.19
N ASN A 65 1.49 11.75 2.33
CA ASN A 65 2.33 12.93 2.47
C ASN A 65 3.64 12.83 1.69
N ASP A 66 4.22 11.63 1.65
CA ASP A 66 5.52 11.40 1.03
C ASP A 66 5.35 10.74 -0.34
N MET A 67 4.24 10.02 -0.57
CA MET A 67 3.97 9.19 -1.74
C MET A 67 5.12 8.20 -2.07
N GLU A 68 5.92 7.88 -1.07
CA GLU A 68 7.05 6.97 -1.15
C GLU A 68 6.75 5.67 -0.39
N LEU A 69 7.16 4.56 -0.98
CA LEU A 69 7.08 3.25 -0.38
C LEU A 69 8.24 3.06 0.61
N LYS A 70 7.93 2.96 1.89
CA LYS A 70 8.92 2.86 2.98
C LYS A 70 8.90 1.48 3.60
N SER A 71 10.07 0.91 3.81
CA SER A 71 10.21 -0.36 4.55
C SER A 71 10.09 -0.08 6.05
N GLY A 72 9.16 -0.77 6.72
CA GLY A 72 8.97 -0.67 8.18
C GLY A 72 10.13 -1.26 8.98
N ILE A 73 11.08 -1.92 8.33
CA ILE A 73 12.23 -2.59 8.95
C ILE A 73 13.47 -1.68 9.04
N SER A 74 13.43 -0.49 8.42
CA SER A 74 14.62 0.38 8.28
C SER A 74 15.00 1.23 9.50
N GLN A 75 14.60 0.88 10.73
CA GLN A 75 15.07 1.56 11.96
C GLN A 75 15.77 0.67 12.99
N ILE A 76 16.00 -0.61 12.71
CA ILE A 76 16.98 -1.40 13.45
C ILE A 76 18.30 -1.37 12.69
N GLY A 77 19.07 -0.30 12.91
CA GLY A 77 20.49 -0.28 12.57
C GLY A 77 21.23 -1.42 13.31
N PRO A 78 22.38 -1.90 12.80
CA PRO A 78 23.16 -2.90 13.51
C PRO A 78 23.47 -2.39 14.93
N LEU A 79 23.27 -3.27 15.92
CA LEU A 79 23.63 -3.05 17.32
C LEU A 79 25.10 -2.63 17.46
#